data_AF-W9CUF1-F1
#
_entry.id   AF-W9CUF1-F1
#
_cell.length_a   1.000
_cell.length_b   1.000
_cell.length_c   1.000
_cell.angle_alpha   90.00
_cell.angle_beta   90.00
_cell.angle_gamma   90.00
#
_symmetry.space_group_name_H-M   'P 1'
#
loop_
_entity.id
_entity.type
_entity.pdbx_description
1 polymer ?
#
loop_
_entity_poly.entity_id
_entity_poly.type
_entity_poly.pdbx_seq_one_letter_code
_entity_poly.pdbx_strand_id
1 'polypeptide(L)'
;MRISWIITLPGLLSIVSALAIQKRDADFYSVRTKLNKDMSGRRGDPSGKYFHESVFHPHYDGRFADKQLGYRERRQALSNLIQTYLATFSDIGVETWLMHGTLLGWWWNRKILPWDSDSDVQVTEASMHFLASYYNMTVFHYKSPRIPEGRDYMLEINPHYVNREQSDKLNVIDARWVDTTSGLFIDITTARYNYTHPAGEGMMSCKDGHEYRDTYIFPLRDTFFEGAPAKIPFAYKEILEAEYHEKSLTLTDFEGHHFDDDKMEWIPVKQDIQIPMEPPKAAQPPPKTEAQKAEETKQAAENAKKLEEAKKAADEAIDKAKKQEGAQKASDEAIEKAKKLEGAQKASDEAIEKAKKLEEAQKATEEAKEKSKQQAAKDAQQNDTPPVSKQPAKEEQHQPISHDASEPPPAQRAAENKIFTAAEKKAKKVQKAEEKRKQDEQKVADARKKQEEKMKG
;
A
#
# COMPACT_ATOMS: atom_id res chain seq x y z
N MET A 1 14.64 65.56 -38.69
CA MET A 1 15.57 64.68 -37.95
C MET A 1 14.84 64.08 -36.76
N ARG A 2 14.83 62.74 -36.71
CA ARG A 2 14.75 61.85 -35.52
C ARG A 2 13.57 62.00 -34.55
N ILE A 3 12.54 61.17 -34.76
CA ILE A 3 11.78 60.51 -33.68
C ILE A 3 11.50 59.09 -34.17
N SER A 4 12.14 58.07 -33.58
CA SER A 4 11.74 56.65 -33.70
C SER A 4 12.66 55.75 -32.87
N TRP A 5 12.63 55.85 -31.54
CA TRP A 5 13.33 54.90 -30.66
C TRP A 5 12.61 54.73 -29.30
N ILE A 6 11.31 54.39 -29.29
CA ILE A 6 10.62 53.97 -28.04
C ILE A 6 9.49 52.94 -28.33
N ILE A 7 9.73 51.85 -29.07
CA ILE A 7 8.77 50.71 -29.09
C ILE A 7 9.48 49.35 -29.30
N THR A 8 10.64 49.11 -28.69
CA THR A 8 11.33 47.80 -28.81
C THR A 8 11.72 47.15 -27.48
N LEU A 9 11.33 47.71 -26.34
CA LEU A 9 11.59 47.09 -25.02
C LEU A 9 10.44 46.22 -24.43
N PRO A 10 9.13 46.43 -24.70
CA PRO A 10 8.11 45.58 -24.08
C PRO A 10 7.98 44.19 -24.76
N GLY A 11 8.36 44.04 -26.03
CA GLY A 11 8.27 42.75 -26.73
C GLY A 11 9.33 41.73 -26.31
N LEU A 12 10.51 42.19 -25.86
CA LEU A 12 11.62 41.31 -25.47
C LEU A 12 11.46 40.76 -24.04
N LEU A 13 10.74 41.43 -23.15
CA LEU A 13 10.44 40.87 -21.82
C LEU A 13 9.35 39.79 -21.85
N SER A 14 8.34 39.90 -22.72
CA SER A 14 7.27 38.89 -22.80
C SER A 14 7.74 37.54 -23.38
N ILE A 15 8.75 37.55 -24.26
CA ILE A 15 9.29 36.30 -24.85
C ILE A 15 10.20 35.57 -23.85
N VAL A 16 10.91 36.28 -22.98
CA VAL A 16 11.77 35.67 -21.96
C VAL A 16 10.93 35.03 -20.82
N SER A 17 9.79 35.62 -20.44
CA SER A 17 8.89 34.99 -19.46
C SER A 17 8.20 33.73 -19.97
N ALA A 18 7.92 33.62 -21.29
CA ALA A 18 7.33 32.42 -21.88
C ALA A 18 8.31 31.24 -21.99
N LEU A 19 9.61 31.53 -22.17
CA LEU A 19 10.67 30.51 -22.21
C LEU A 19 11.10 30.02 -20.82
N ALA A 20 10.74 30.74 -19.76
CA ALA A 20 10.97 30.35 -18.36
C ALA A 20 9.85 29.48 -17.76
N ILE A 21 8.91 28.97 -18.58
CA ILE A 21 8.06 27.85 -18.19
C ILE A 21 8.89 26.57 -18.41
N GLN A 22 9.94 26.39 -17.60
CA GLN A 22 10.58 25.09 -17.48
C GLN A 22 9.52 24.08 -17.06
N LYS A 23 9.61 22.85 -17.60
CA LYS A 23 8.94 21.68 -17.05
C LYS A 23 9.26 21.66 -15.54
N ARG A 24 8.27 21.99 -14.71
CA ARG A 24 8.43 22.03 -13.24
C ARG A 24 8.54 20.60 -12.74
N ASP A 25 9.77 20.10 -12.70
CA ASP A 25 10.16 18.91 -11.94
C ASP A 25 10.60 19.39 -10.55
N ALA A 26 10.05 18.80 -9.49
CA ALA A 26 10.40 19.12 -8.12
C ALA A 26 11.58 18.26 -7.66
N ASP A 27 12.79 18.63 -8.07
CA ASP A 27 13.97 17.94 -7.57
C ASP A 27 14.17 18.11 -6.05
N PHE A 28 15.00 17.26 -5.46
CA PHE A 28 15.28 17.28 -4.02
C PHE A 28 15.66 18.67 -3.49
N TYR A 29 16.47 19.43 -4.23
CA TYR A 29 16.97 20.73 -3.75
C TYR A 29 15.89 21.80 -3.81
N SER A 30 14.95 21.70 -4.76
CA SER A 30 13.85 22.64 -4.90
C SER A 30 12.78 22.51 -3.82
N VAL A 31 12.54 21.30 -3.30
CA VAL A 31 11.51 21.02 -2.28
C VAL A 31 12.07 20.60 -0.92
N ARG A 32 13.39 20.72 -0.73
CA ARG A 32 14.07 20.26 0.49
C ARG A 32 13.49 20.90 1.74
N THR A 33 13.01 20.09 2.68
CA THR A 33 12.51 20.56 3.98
C THR A 33 13.58 20.46 5.06
N LYS A 34 13.98 19.24 5.43
CA LYS A 34 14.87 18.96 6.57
C LYS A 34 16.08 18.08 6.27
N LEU A 35 16.04 17.34 5.17
CA LEU A 35 17.10 16.38 4.85
C LEU A 35 18.32 17.07 4.26
N ASN A 36 19.51 16.54 4.55
CA ASN A 36 20.76 17.00 3.96
C ASN A 36 21.15 16.22 2.69
N LYS A 37 20.51 15.07 2.47
CA LYS A 37 20.81 14.14 1.38
C LYS A 37 19.51 13.67 0.74
N ASP A 38 19.52 13.62 -0.59
CA ASP A 38 18.47 13.01 -1.39
C ASP A 38 18.49 11.48 -1.20
N MET A 39 17.37 10.94 -0.72
CA MET A 39 17.17 9.51 -0.52
C MET A 39 16.25 8.90 -1.59
N SER A 40 15.94 9.63 -2.65
CA SER A 40 15.17 9.12 -3.79
C SER A 40 16.00 8.15 -4.64
N GLY A 41 15.31 7.22 -5.30
CA GLY A 41 15.85 6.25 -6.25
C GLY A 41 16.29 6.86 -7.58
N ARG A 42 16.14 8.18 -7.76
CA ARG A 42 16.39 8.92 -9.01
C ARG A 42 17.73 8.62 -9.66
N ARG A 43 18.78 8.35 -8.88
CA ARG A 43 20.12 8.03 -9.41
C ARG A 43 20.20 6.65 -10.09
N GLY A 44 19.37 5.70 -9.67
CA GLY A 44 19.32 4.34 -10.23
C GLY A 44 18.15 4.12 -11.20
N ASP A 45 17.15 4.99 -11.16
CA ASP A 45 15.96 4.88 -11.99
C ASP A 45 16.22 5.23 -13.47
N PRO A 46 15.45 4.66 -14.41
CA PRO A 46 15.50 5.05 -15.82
C PRO A 46 15.16 6.54 -16.02
N SER A 47 15.81 7.18 -17.00
CA SER A 47 15.67 8.63 -17.27
C SER A 47 14.25 9.09 -17.63
N GLY A 48 13.40 8.18 -18.10
CA GLY A 48 12.00 8.48 -18.44
C GLY A 48 11.02 8.32 -17.29
N LYS A 49 11.45 7.85 -16.11
CA LYS A 49 10.61 7.72 -14.92
C LYS A 49 10.51 9.07 -14.23
N TYR A 50 9.30 9.53 -13.92
CA TYR A 50 9.08 10.82 -13.28
C TYR A 50 9.10 10.74 -11.75
N PHE A 51 8.28 9.86 -11.18
CA PHE A 51 8.23 9.66 -9.74
C PHE A 51 9.34 8.71 -9.30
N HIS A 52 10.07 9.11 -8.27
CA HIS A 52 11.20 8.36 -7.74
C HIS A 52 10.95 8.02 -6.27
N GLU A 53 10.59 6.76 -6.02
CA GLU A 53 10.43 6.23 -4.67
C GLU A 53 11.76 6.28 -3.90
N SER A 54 11.69 6.21 -2.58
CA SER A 54 12.89 6.20 -1.75
C SER A 54 13.71 4.92 -1.95
N VAL A 55 15.01 5.00 -1.69
CA VAL A 55 15.92 3.84 -1.74
C VAL A 55 15.67 2.80 -0.63
N PHE A 56 14.85 3.13 0.38
CA PHE A 56 14.60 2.26 1.53
C PHE A 56 13.18 1.71 1.57
N HIS A 57 12.22 2.32 0.86
CA HIS A 57 10.83 1.85 0.81
C HIS A 57 10.09 2.41 -0.42
N PRO A 58 9.31 1.58 -1.14
CA PRO A 58 8.58 2.03 -2.33
C PRO A 58 7.51 3.10 -2.02
N HIS A 59 6.82 3.00 -0.89
CA HIS A 59 5.76 3.94 -0.52
C HIS A 59 6.23 5.19 0.23
N TYR A 60 7.51 5.59 0.04
CA TYR A 60 8.07 6.80 0.63
C TYR A 60 8.75 7.64 -0.45
N ASP A 61 8.61 8.95 -0.33
CA ASP A 61 9.32 9.94 -1.13
C ASP A 61 10.65 10.27 -0.45
N GLY A 62 11.73 9.86 -1.10
CA GLY A 62 13.09 10.06 -0.60
C GLY A 62 13.55 11.53 -0.57
N ARG A 63 12.75 12.47 -1.10
CA ARG A 63 13.01 13.91 -0.94
C ARG A 63 12.67 14.39 0.47
N PHE A 64 11.75 13.70 1.15
CA PHE A 64 11.20 14.12 2.45
C PHE A 64 11.48 13.15 3.60
N ALA A 65 11.86 11.90 3.30
CA ALA A 65 12.16 10.87 4.28
C ALA A 65 13.49 10.15 4.06
N ASP A 66 14.12 9.72 5.15
CA ASP A 66 15.37 8.96 5.18
C ASP A 66 15.25 7.58 5.84
N LYS A 67 14.08 7.26 6.39
CA LYS A 67 13.74 5.98 7.00
C LYS A 67 12.22 5.78 7.02
N GLN A 68 11.82 4.53 7.17
CA GLN A 68 10.42 4.17 7.41
C GLN A 68 9.98 4.60 8.82
N LEU A 69 8.75 5.10 8.95
CA LEU A 69 8.13 5.36 10.25
C LEU A 69 7.79 4.05 10.96
N GLY A 70 7.79 4.09 12.30
CA GLY A 70 7.34 2.96 13.12
C GLY A 70 5.85 2.69 12.94
N TYR A 71 5.40 1.47 13.23
CA TYR A 71 4.03 1.00 12.95
C TYR A 71 2.90 1.99 13.37
N ARG A 72 2.92 2.46 14.63
CA ARG A 72 1.88 3.39 15.13
C ARG A 72 1.96 4.76 14.48
N GLU A 73 3.17 5.27 14.30
CA GLU A 73 3.42 6.57 13.70
C GLU A 73 3.01 6.58 12.23
N ARG A 74 3.35 5.52 11.49
CA ARG A 74 2.94 5.31 10.10
C ARG A 74 1.43 5.29 9.96
N ARG A 75 0.71 4.51 10.77
CA ARG A 75 -0.76 4.46 10.73
C ARG A 75 -1.39 5.83 10.99
N GLN A 76 -0.86 6.59 11.95
CA GLN A 76 -1.34 7.94 12.25
C GLN A 76 -1.04 8.92 11.12
N ALA A 77 0.15 8.83 10.49
CA ALA A 77 0.52 9.64 9.35
C ALA A 77 -0.35 9.35 8.11
N LEU A 78 -0.58 8.06 7.78
CA LEU A 78 -1.47 7.63 6.70
C LEU A 78 -2.92 8.09 6.92
N SER A 79 -3.44 7.97 8.13
CA SER A 79 -4.79 8.46 8.49
C SER A 79 -4.90 9.98 8.27
N ASN A 80 -3.90 10.76 8.70
CA ASN A 80 -3.87 12.20 8.45
C ASN A 80 -3.72 12.54 6.95
N LEU A 81 -2.91 11.76 6.23
CA LEU A 81 -2.65 11.93 4.80
C LEU A 81 -3.95 11.79 3.98
N ILE A 82 -4.71 10.71 4.17
CA ILE A 82 -5.98 10.52 3.44
C ILE A 82 -7.06 11.53 3.86
N GLN A 83 -7.13 11.90 5.14
CA GLN A 83 -8.09 12.91 5.61
C GLN A 83 -7.85 14.27 4.97
N THR A 84 -6.59 14.72 4.92
CA THR A 84 -6.23 16.03 4.33
C THR A 84 -6.37 16.03 2.82
N TYR A 85 -6.09 14.91 2.15
CA TYR A 85 -6.40 14.72 0.74
C TYR A 85 -7.89 14.87 0.44
N LEU A 86 -8.74 14.09 1.13
CA LEU A 86 -10.19 14.09 0.90
C LEU A 86 -10.81 15.47 1.21
N ALA A 87 -10.37 16.13 2.28
CA ALA A 87 -10.79 17.49 2.62
C ALA A 87 -10.40 18.48 1.52
N THR A 88 -9.14 18.47 1.08
CA THR A 88 -8.66 19.37 0.01
C THR A 88 -9.44 19.17 -1.28
N PHE A 89 -9.63 17.91 -1.71
CA PHE A 89 -10.32 17.59 -2.97
C PHE A 89 -11.79 17.99 -2.93
N SER A 90 -12.44 17.84 -1.78
CA SER A 90 -13.78 18.37 -1.54
C SER A 90 -13.82 19.90 -1.64
N ASP A 91 -12.87 20.59 -1.01
CA ASP A 91 -12.83 22.06 -0.97
C ASP A 91 -12.57 22.69 -2.35
N ILE A 92 -11.69 22.09 -3.17
CA ILE A 92 -11.41 22.56 -4.53
C ILE A 92 -12.48 22.10 -5.55
N GLY A 93 -13.44 21.28 -5.12
CA GLY A 93 -14.53 20.79 -5.98
C GLY A 93 -14.12 19.70 -6.97
N VAL A 94 -13.09 18.92 -6.67
CA VAL A 94 -12.63 17.80 -7.52
C VAL A 94 -13.16 16.48 -6.96
N GLU A 95 -14.00 15.81 -7.74
CA GLU A 95 -14.50 14.50 -7.37
C GLU A 95 -13.41 13.42 -7.49
N THR A 96 -13.24 12.64 -6.41
CA THR A 96 -12.28 11.55 -6.28
C THR A 96 -12.92 10.40 -5.49
N TRP A 97 -12.44 9.17 -5.69
CA TRP A 97 -12.93 7.98 -4.98
C TRP A 97 -11.80 7.02 -4.61
N LEU A 98 -12.05 6.21 -3.58
CA LEU A 98 -11.12 5.19 -3.09
C LEU A 98 -11.08 4.00 -4.05
N MET A 99 -9.89 3.45 -4.27
CA MET A 99 -9.65 2.28 -5.13
C MET A 99 -8.64 1.31 -4.50
N HIS A 100 -8.43 0.15 -5.13
CA HIS A 100 -7.39 -0.83 -4.77
C HIS A 100 -7.40 -1.19 -3.28
N GLY A 101 -6.23 -1.21 -2.63
CA GLY A 101 -6.07 -1.58 -1.22
C GLY A 101 -6.81 -0.63 -0.28
N THR A 102 -6.95 0.64 -0.65
CA THR A 102 -7.69 1.63 0.13
C THR A 102 -9.19 1.34 0.15
N LEU A 103 -9.75 0.95 -0.99
CA LEU A 103 -11.15 0.50 -1.07
C LEU A 103 -11.36 -0.82 -0.32
N LEU A 104 -10.37 -1.71 -0.32
CA LEU A 104 -10.42 -2.96 0.45
C LEU A 104 -10.41 -2.70 1.96
N GLY A 105 -9.56 -1.80 2.44
CA GLY A 105 -9.60 -1.34 3.84
C GLY A 105 -10.95 -0.70 4.19
N TRP A 106 -11.51 0.06 3.24
CA TRP A 106 -12.85 0.62 3.42
C TRP A 106 -13.92 -0.45 3.63
N TRP A 107 -13.89 -1.54 2.84
CA TRP A 107 -14.83 -2.64 2.93
C TRP A 107 -14.87 -3.28 4.33
N TRP A 108 -13.70 -3.52 4.92
CA TRP A 108 -13.60 -4.21 6.22
C TRP A 108 -14.12 -3.35 7.38
N ASN A 109 -13.62 -2.13 7.53
CA ASN A 109 -14.02 -1.29 8.66
C ASN A 109 -13.86 0.21 8.43
N ARG A 110 -13.81 0.65 7.17
CA ARG A 110 -13.64 2.07 6.82
C ARG A 110 -12.34 2.67 7.35
N LYS A 111 -11.31 1.84 7.52
CA LYS A 111 -9.97 2.23 7.96
C LYS A 111 -8.92 1.66 7.02
N ILE A 112 -7.72 2.22 7.07
CA ILE A 112 -6.55 1.70 6.38
C ILE A 112 -6.19 0.34 6.98
N LEU A 113 -5.90 -0.65 6.12
CA LEU A 113 -5.49 -1.98 6.57
C LEU A 113 -4.19 -1.87 7.38
N PRO A 114 -4.03 -2.61 8.50
CA PRO A 114 -2.90 -2.41 9.39
C PRO A 114 -1.51 -2.67 8.79
N TRP A 115 -1.43 -3.56 7.81
CA TRP A 115 -0.20 -3.92 7.10
C TRP A 115 0.05 -3.03 5.88
N ASP A 116 -0.93 -2.22 5.49
CA ASP A 116 -0.82 -1.34 4.34
C ASP A 116 0.15 -0.19 4.60
N SER A 117 0.71 0.35 3.53
CA SER A 117 1.77 1.36 3.62
C SER A 117 1.58 2.58 2.73
N ASP A 118 0.55 2.58 1.89
CA ASP A 118 0.12 3.69 1.04
C ASP A 118 -1.41 3.79 0.98
N SER A 119 -1.88 4.66 0.10
CA SER A 119 -3.29 4.73 -0.26
C SER A 119 -3.42 5.06 -1.73
N ASP A 120 -4.46 4.53 -2.36
CA ASP A 120 -4.73 4.67 -3.77
C ASP A 120 -6.12 5.25 -4.00
N VAL A 121 -6.17 6.24 -4.87
CA VAL A 121 -7.40 6.94 -5.22
C VAL A 121 -7.43 7.23 -6.71
N GLN A 122 -8.63 7.46 -7.21
CA GLN A 122 -8.84 7.81 -8.61
C GLN A 122 -9.57 9.12 -8.78
N VAL A 123 -9.31 9.74 -9.93
CA VAL A 123 -10.05 10.89 -10.45
C VAL A 123 -10.35 10.70 -11.93
N THR A 124 -11.28 11.49 -12.45
CA THR A 124 -11.55 11.52 -13.89
C THR A 124 -10.43 12.22 -14.67
N GLU A 125 -10.33 11.95 -15.98
CA GLU A 125 -9.42 12.65 -16.88
C GLU A 125 -9.58 14.18 -16.86
N ALA A 126 -10.82 14.67 -16.85
CA ALA A 126 -11.10 16.10 -16.78
C ALA A 126 -10.58 16.71 -15.47
N SER A 127 -10.78 16.02 -14.34
CA SER A 127 -10.24 16.41 -13.04
C SER A 127 -8.72 16.47 -13.06
N MET A 128 -8.04 15.48 -13.65
CA MET A 128 -6.58 15.47 -13.72
C MET A 128 -6.04 16.65 -14.55
N HIS A 129 -6.66 16.97 -15.69
CA HIS A 129 -6.29 18.17 -16.48
C HIS A 129 -6.49 19.47 -15.69
N PHE A 130 -7.56 19.57 -14.90
CA PHE A 130 -7.81 20.71 -14.03
C PHE A 130 -6.72 20.84 -12.95
N LEU A 131 -6.39 19.75 -12.24
CA LEU A 131 -5.34 19.73 -11.23
C LEU A 131 -3.98 20.10 -11.84
N ALA A 132 -3.64 19.54 -13.01
CA ALA A 132 -2.40 19.85 -13.72
C ALA A 132 -2.26 21.33 -14.08
N SER A 133 -3.38 21.96 -14.48
CA SER A 133 -3.39 23.35 -14.96
C SER A 133 -3.33 24.37 -13.83
N TYR A 134 -3.95 24.07 -12.67
CA TYR A 134 -4.17 25.07 -11.62
C TYR A 134 -3.51 24.73 -10.28
N TYR A 135 -3.22 23.45 -10.01
CA TYR A 135 -2.80 23.00 -8.69
C TYR A 135 -1.47 22.20 -8.67
N ASN A 136 -0.81 21.99 -9.81
CA ASN A 136 0.48 21.29 -9.81
C ASN A 136 1.53 22.03 -8.97
N MET A 137 2.23 21.29 -8.10
CA MET A 137 3.22 21.78 -7.14
C MET A 137 2.65 22.75 -6.08
N THR A 138 1.35 22.66 -5.80
CA THR A 138 0.76 23.44 -4.70
C THR A 138 0.98 22.75 -3.36
N VAL A 139 1.24 23.56 -2.33
CA VAL A 139 1.44 23.08 -0.95
C VAL A 139 0.29 23.58 -0.08
N PHE A 140 -0.32 22.66 0.66
CA PHE A 140 -1.43 22.89 1.56
C PHE A 140 -0.99 22.67 3.01
N HIS A 141 -1.12 23.71 3.83
CA HIS A 141 -0.78 23.66 5.25
C HIS A 141 -2.01 23.32 6.09
N TYR A 142 -1.90 22.25 6.90
CA TYR A 142 -2.94 21.83 7.83
C TYR A 142 -2.45 21.92 9.26
N LYS A 143 -3.23 22.61 10.11
CA LYS A 143 -3.02 22.65 11.56
C LYS A 143 -4.32 22.34 12.26
N SER A 144 -4.34 21.27 13.06
CA SER A 144 -5.54 20.78 13.75
C SER A 144 -5.18 20.21 15.12
N PRO A 145 -6.14 19.92 16.01
CA PRO A 145 -5.83 19.24 17.27
C PRO A 145 -5.10 17.90 17.11
N ARG A 146 -5.28 17.22 15.95
CA ARG A 146 -4.59 15.96 15.61
C ARG A 146 -3.20 16.19 15.00
N ILE A 147 -2.96 17.38 14.46
CA ILE A 147 -1.70 17.82 13.85
C ILE A 147 -1.33 19.17 14.49
N PRO A 148 -1.01 19.20 15.79
CA PRO A 148 -0.85 20.45 16.54
C PRO A 148 0.34 21.29 16.04
N GLU A 149 1.40 20.63 15.57
CA GLU A 149 2.59 21.30 15.03
C GLU A 149 2.38 21.86 13.61
N GLY A 150 1.25 21.55 12.99
CA GLY A 150 1.03 21.81 11.57
C GLY A 150 1.74 20.78 10.67
N ARG A 151 1.29 20.66 9.43
CA ARG A 151 1.88 19.79 8.43
C ARG A 151 1.59 20.29 7.02
N ASP A 152 2.60 20.19 6.16
CA ASP A 152 2.50 20.58 4.77
C ASP A 152 2.32 19.34 3.89
N TYR A 153 1.37 19.44 2.97
CA TYR A 153 1.09 18.41 1.98
C TYR A 153 1.21 19.01 0.58
N MET A 154 1.95 18.34 -0.30
CA MET A 154 2.20 18.81 -1.66
C MET A 154 1.42 17.97 -2.67
N LEU A 155 0.67 18.63 -3.56
CA LEU A 155 0.09 18.00 -4.73
C LEU A 155 1.06 18.13 -5.91
N GLU A 156 1.54 17.00 -6.40
CA GLU A 156 2.46 16.94 -7.54
C GLU A 156 1.87 16.12 -8.68
N ILE A 157 1.89 16.67 -9.88
CA ILE A 157 1.32 16.05 -11.08
C ILE A 157 2.45 15.60 -12.01
N ASN A 158 2.44 14.32 -12.35
CA ASN A 158 3.36 13.75 -13.33
C ASN A 158 3.00 14.28 -14.73
N PRO A 159 3.89 14.98 -15.46
CA PRO A 159 3.60 15.50 -16.79
C PRO A 159 3.24 14.42 -17.82
N HIS A 160 3.55 13.15 -17.55
CA HIS A 160 3.12 12.01 -18.36
C HIS A 160 1.63 11.66 -18.19
N TYR A 161 0.86 12.40 -17.36
CA TYR A 161 -0.58 12.20 -17.23
C TYR A 161 -1.35 12.39 -18.54
N VAL A 162 -0.77 13.03 -19.55
CA VAL A 162 -1.40 13.13 -20.89
C VAL A 162 -1.26 11.84 -21.70
N ASN A 163 -0.31 10.98 -21.36
CA ASN A 163 -0.15 9.66 -21.97
C ASN A 163 -1.31 8.77 -21.52
N ARG A 164 -1.97 8.10 -22.46
CA ARG A 164 -3.08 7.18 -22.18
C ARG A 164 -2.66 5.72 -22.31
N GLU A 165 -1.47 5.46 -22.85
CA GLU A 165 -0.99 4.14 -23.17
C GLU A 165 -0.59 3.37 -21.92
N GLN A 166 -1.05 2.12 -21.81
CA GLN A 166 -0.65 1.20 -20.74
C GLN A 166 0.76 0.62 -20.93
N SER A 167 1.42 0.91 -22.06
CA SER A 167 2.78 0.45 -22.37
C SER A 167 3.86 1.20 -21.60
N ASP A 168 3.58 2.42 -21.12
CA ASP A 168 4.49 3.20 -20.28
C ASP A 168 4.43 2.72 -18.83
N LYS A 169 5.24 1.69 -18.54
CA LYS A 169 5.34 1.12 -17.19
C LYS A 169 6.14 1.97 -16.20
N LEU A 170 6.76 3.06 -16.66
CA LEU A 170 7.53 3.96 -15.79
C LEU A 170 6.65 5.06 -15.19
N ASN A 171 5.54 5.40 -15.83
CA ASN A 171 4.68 6.54 -15.46
C ASN A 171 3.21 6.14 -15.34
N VAL A 172 2.97 5.06 -14.60
CA VAL A 172 1.64 4.54 -14.29
C VAL A 172 0.86 5.51 -13.40
N ILE A 173 1.53 6.11 -12.42
CA ILE A 173 0.93 7.08 -11.50
C ILE A 173 0.93 8.48 -12.11
N ASP A 174 -0.24 9.13 -12.08
CA ASP A 174 -0.48 10.42 -12.71
C ASP A 174 -0.25 11.60 -11.76
N ALA A 175 -0.48 11.41 -10.45
CA ALA A 175 -0.22 12.42 -9.45
C ALA A 175 0.04 11.82 -8.06
N ARG A 176 0.62 12.62 -7.18
CA ARG A 176 0.83 12.27 -5.77
C ARG A 176 0.38 13.38 -4.84
N TRP A 177 -0.25 12.98 -3.74
CA TRP A 177 -0.44 13.83 -2.57
C TRP A 177 0.59 13.43 -1.51
N VAL A 178 1.58 14.27 -1.25
CA VAL A 178 2.78 13.93 -0.47
C VAL A 178 2.80 14.67 0.86
N ASP A 179 2.96 13.95 1.97
CA ASP A 179 3.30 14.55 3.26
C ASP A 179 4.80 14.90 3.27
N THR A 180 5.11 16.20 3.24
CA THR A 180 6.50 16.68 3.10
C THR A 180 7.33 16.53 4.39
N THR A 181 6.70 16.04 5.47
CA THR A 181 7.36 15.75 6.75
C THR A 181 7.65 14.25 6.90
N SER A 182 6.72 13.37 6.55
CA SER A 182 6.93 11.91 6.67
C SER A 182 7.44 11.25 5.41
N GLY A 183 7.27 11.88 4.25
CA GLY A 183 7.53 11.31 2.93
C GLY A 183 6.49 10.29 2.47
N LEU A 184 5.45 9.99 3.25
CA LEU A 184 4.35 9.16 2.78
C LEU A 184 3.53 9.91 1.73
N PHE A 185 2.96 9.18 0.77
CA PHE A 185 2.14 9.76 -0.27
C PHE A 185 0.94 8.87 -0.62
N ILE A 186 -0.04 9.50 -1.28
CA ILE A 186 -1.17 8.83 -1.93
C ILE A 186 -0.87 8.82 -3.42
N ASP A 187 -0.99 7.66 -4.04
CA ASP A 187 -0.94 7.54 -5.49
C ASP A 187 -2.33 7.84 -6.09
N ILE A 188 -2.36 8.78 -7.03
CA ILE A 188 -3.57 9.23 -7.71
C ILE A 188 -3.48 8.77 -9.16
N THR A 189 -4.38 7.89 -9.57
CA THR A 189 -4.49 7.42 -10.95
C THR A 189 -5.70 8.04 -11.65
N THR A 190 -5.62 8.17 -12.98
CA THR A 190 -6.70 8.75 -13.77
C THR A 190 -7.51 7.68 -14.46
N ALA A 191 -8.81 7.66 -14.18
CA ALA A 191 -9.81 6.86 -14.89
C ALA A 191 -10.25 7.57 -16.18
N ARG A 192 -10.14 6.90 -17.33
CA ARG A 192 -10.41 7.50 -18.65
C ARG A 192 -11.33 6.63 -19.47
N TYR A 193 -12.27 7.24 -20.19
CA TYR A 193 -13.06 6.51 -21.17
C TYR A 193 -12.17 5.98 -22.31
N ASN A 194 -12.27 4.70 -22.61
CA ASN A 194 -11.59 4.05 -23.73
C ASN A 194 -12.59 3.82 -24.88
N TYR A 195 -12.69 4.80 -25.77
CA TYR A 195 -13.63 4.79 -26.89
C TYR A 195 -13.33 3.72 -27.96
N THR A 196 -12.13 3.15 -27.94
CA THR A 196 -11.68 2.12 -28.89
C THR A 196 -11.72 0.72 -28.29
N HIS A 197 -12.17 0.57 -27.05
CA HIS A 197 -12.19 -0.73 -26.37
C HIS A 197 -13.17 -1.70 -27.06
N PRO A 198 -12.79 -2.98 -27.30
CA PRO A 198 -13.62 -3.94 -28.03
C PRO A 198 -14.96 -4.27 -27.35
N ALA A 199 -15.07 -4.08 -26.03
CA ALA A 199 -16.32 -4.25 -25.27
C ALA A 199 -17.32 -3.08 -25.43
N GLY A 200 -16.99 -2.07 -26.24
CA GLY A 200 -17.88 -0.98 -26.63
C GLY A 200 -17.88 0.23 -25.70
N GLU A 201 -18.90 1.08 -25.86
CA GLU A 201 -19.07 2.32 -25.11
C GLU A 201 -19.18 2.10 -23.60
N GLY A 202 -18.82 3.14 -22.83
CA GLY A 202 -18.84 3.12 -21.37
C GLY A 202 -17.64 2.42 -20.73
N MET A 203 -16.73 1.84 -21.52
CA MET A 203 -15.50 1.28 -20.98
C MET A 203 -14.54 2.38 -20.53
N MET A 204 -13.98 2.19 -19.35
CA MET A 204 -12.94 3.03 -18.79
C MET A 204 -11.68 2.19 -18.53
N SER A 205 -10.53 2.83 -18.61
CA SER A 205 -9.23 2.21 -18.35
C SER A 205 -8.28 3.15 -17.62
N CYS A 206 -7.38 2.56 -16.85
CA CYS A 206 -6.25 3.23 -16.22
C CYS A 206 -4.92 2.71 -16.81
N LYS A 207 -3.81 3.39 -16.52
CA LYS A 207 -2.48 3.03 -17.04
C LYS A 207 -1.87 1.76 -16.44
N ASP A 208 -2.34 1.40 -15.25
CA ASP A 208 -1.95 0.21 -14.51
C ASP A 208 -2.50 -1.09 -15.13
N GLY A 209 -3.42 -0.98 -16.08
CA GLY A 209 -4.06 -2.11 -16.75
C GLY A 209 -5.47 -2.39 -16.26
N HIS A 210 -5.98 -1.68 -15.26
CA HIS A 210 -7.34 -1.87 -14.79
C HIS A 210 -8.35 -1.29 -15.79
N GLU A 211 -9.41 -2.07 -16.02
CA GLU A 211 -10.51 -1.73 -16.92
C GLU A 211 -11.83 -2.02 -16.22
N TYR A 212 -12.79 -1.11 -16.36
CA TYR A 212 -14.11 -1.25 -15.77
C TYR A 212 -15.14 -0.50 -16.61
N ARG A 213 -16.41 -0.93 -16.56
CA ARG A 213 -17.50 -0.11 -17.10
C ARG A 213 -17.74 1.08 -16.18
N ASP A 214 -18.08 2.21 -16.77
CA ASP A 214 -18.49 3.41 -16.05
C ASP A 214 -19.68 3.15 -15.11
N THR A 215 -20.58 2.22 -15.44
CA THR A 215 -21.68 1.78 -14.57
C THR A 215 -21.23 1.09 -13.29
N TYR A 216 -19.97 0.64 -13.20
CA TYR A 216 -19.39 0.09 -11.97
C TYR A 216 -18.82 1.19 -11.08
N ILE A 217 -18.41 2.32 -11.67
CA ILE A 217 -17.88 3.47 -10.95
C ILE A 217 -19.02 4.41 -10.55
N PHE A 218 -19.84 4.82 -11.52
CA PHE A 218 -20.82 5.88 -11.37
C PHE A 218 -22.27 5.35 -11.25
N PRO A 219 -23.14 6.06 -10.50
CA PRO A 219 -22.80 7.20 -9.64
C PRO A 219 -22.02 6.75 -8.40
N LEU A 220 -21.05 7.57 -7.98
CA LEU A 220 -20.28 7.31 -6.77
C LEU A 220 -21.19 7.31 -5.54
N ARG A 221 -20.80 6.55 -4.51
CA ARG A 221 -21.52 6.48 -3.24
C ARG A 221 -20.80 7.26 -2.17
N ASP A 222 -21.52 8.13 -1.47
CA ASP A 222 -20.98 8.86 -0.32
C ASP A 222 -20.85 7.94 0.90
N THR A 223 -19.73 8.08 1.60
CA THR A 223 -19.38 7.28 2.78
C THR A 223 -18.38 8.03 3.66
N PHE A 224 -17.77 7.32 4.60
CA PHE A 224 -16.65 7.81 5.40
C PHE A 224 -15.49 6.82 5.31
N PHE A 225 -14.27 7.34 5.37
CA PHE A 225 -13.03 6.57 5.47
C PHE A 225 -12.06 7.29 6.39
N GLU A 226 -11.47 6.57 7.34
CA GLU A 226 -10.67 7.15 8.43
C GLU A 226 -11.41 8.29 9.16
N GLY A 227 -12.74 8.31 9.16
CA GLY A 227 -13.56 9.37 9.76
C GLY A 227 -13.74 10.65 8.91
N ALA A 228 -13.16 10.74 7.71
CA ALA A 228 -13.42 11.82 6.76
C ALA A 228 -14.50 11.43 5.72
N PRO A 229 -15.31 12.38 5.21
CA PRO A 229 -16.19 12.13 4.07
C PRO A 229 -15.40 11.61 2.86
N ALA A 230 -15.87 10.52 2.27
CA ALA A 230 -15.22 9.87 1.13
C ALA A 230 -16.26 9.41 0.12
N LYS A 231 -15.79 9.08 -1.09
CA LYS A 231 -16.60 8.44 -2.12
C LYS A 231 -15.99 7.11 -2.54
N ILE A 232 -16.84 6.20 -2.97
CA ILE A 232 -16.47 4.88 -3.48
C ILE A 232 -17.24 4.58 -4.78
N PRO A 233 -16.75 3.64 -5.61
CA PRO A 233 -17.47 3.16 -6.78
C PRO A 233 -18.89 2.63 -6.47
N PHE A 234 -19.77 2.65 -7.46
CA PHE A 234 -21.12 2.10 -7.33
C PHE A 234 -21.13 0.58 -7.07
N ALA A 235 -20.39 -0.18 -7.87
CA ALA A 235 -20.26 -1.63 -7.82
C ALA A 235 -18.93 -2.03 -7.16
N TYR A 236 -18.65 -1.43 -5.99
CA TYR A 236 -17.37 -1.61 -5.29
C TYR A 236 -17.07 -3.08 -4.96
N LYS A 237 -18.09 -3.91 -4.72
CA LYS A 237 -17.90 -5.32 -4.37
C LYS A 237 -17.36 -6.08 -5.58
N GLU A 238 -17.98 -5.87 -6.74
CA GLU A 238 -17.59 -6.49 -8.01
C GLU A 238 -16.18 -6.06 -8.43
N ILE A 239 -15.83 -4.78 -8.20
CA ILE A 239 -14.46 -4.27 -8.44
C ILE A 239 -13.45 -4.97 -7.53
N LEU A 240 -13.72 -5.05 -6.23
CA LEU A 240 -12.81 -5.70 -5.28
C LEU A 240 -12.69 -7.21 -5.53
N GLU A 241 -13.78 -7.89 -5.88
CA GLU A 241 -13.75 -9.33 -6.21
C GLU A 241 -12.98 -9.60 -7.50
N ALA A 242 -13.06 -8.72 -8.49
CA ALA A 242 -12.28 -8.84 -9.71
C ALA A 242 -10.77 -8.67 -9.46
N GLU A 243 -10.39 -7.78 -8.53
CA GLU A 243 -8.98 -7.46 -8.24
C GLU A 243 -8.36 -8.44 -7.21
N TYR A 244 -9.03 -8.65 -6.08
CA TYR A 244 -8.50 -9.37 -4.92
C TYR A 244 -9.18 -10.71 -4.64
N HIS A 245 -10.16 -11.10 -5.45
CA HIS A 245 -10.94 -12.33 -5.31
C HIS A 245 -11.83 -12.33 -4.05
N GLU A 246 -12.87 -13.17 -4.04
CA GLU A 246 -13.89 -13.22 -2.97
C GLU A 246 -13.29 -13.46 -1.55
N LYS A 247 -12.17 -14.18 -1.47
CA LYS A 247 -11.50 -14.46 -0.18
C LYS A 247 -10.97 -13.21 0.50
N SER A 248 -10.57 -12.18 -0.24
CA SER A 248 -10.10 -10.91 0.34
C SER A 248 -11.19 -10.18 1.14
N LEU A 249 -12.45 -10.47 0.84
CA LEU A 249 -13.62 -9.84 1.47
C LEU A 249 -14.15 -10.63 2.68
N THR A 250 -13.62 -11.82 2.92
CA THR A 250 -14.18 -12.78 3.89
C THR A 250 -13.13 -13.42 4.81
N LEU A 251 -11.85 -13.45 4.45
CA LEU A 251 -10.80 -14.04 5.26
C LEU A 251 -10.46 -13.12 6.44
N THR A 252 -10.84 -13.54 7.64
CA THR A 252 -10.64 -12.78 8.89
C THR A 252 -9.23 -12.92 9.49
N ASP A 253 -8.36 -13.75 8.93
CA ASP A 253 -6.99 -13.96 9.41
C ASP A 253 -6.00 -13.70 8.28
N PHE A 254 -5.26 -12.59 8.38
CA PHE A 254 -4.35 -12.16 7.32
C PHE A 254 -3.23 -11.27 7.86
N GLU A 255 -2.03 -11.37 7.29
CA GLU A 255 -0.86 -10.54 7.63
C GLU A 255 -0.60 -10.37 9.14
N GLY A 256 -0.75 -11.46 9.91
CA GLY A 256 -0.55 -11.46 11.36
C GLY A 256 -1.63 -10.73 12.18
N HIS A 257 -2.78 -10.47 11.58
CA HIS A 257 -3.94 -9.84 12.23
C HIS A 257 -5.17 -10.74 12.11
N HIS A 258 -6.05 -10.63 13.09
CA HIS A 258 -7.38 -11.23 13.11
C HIS A 258 -8.42 -10.11 13.09
N PHE A 259 -9.42 -10.20 12.22
CA PHE A 259 -10.54 -9.28 12.19
C PHE A 259 -11.56 -9.67 13.25
N ASP A 260 -11.71 -8.81 14.25
CA ASP A 260 -12.71 -8.95 15.31
C ASP A 260 -14.01 -8.30 14.84
N ASP A 261 -15.01 -9.12 14.51
CA ASP A 261 -16.32 -8.70 14.01
C ASP A 261 -17.08 -7.84 15.03
N ASP A 262 -16.90 -8.10 16.34
CA ASP A 262 -17.59 -7.35 17.40
C ASP A 262 -17.04 -5.92 17.51
N LYS A 263 -15.71 -5.77 17.36
CA LYS A 263 -15.03 -4.47 17.40
C LYS A 263 -15.00 -3.77 16.04
N MET A 264 -15.25 -4.51 14.95
CA MET A 264 -14.99 -4.08 13.58
C MET A 264 -13.54 -3.61 13.39
N GLU A 265 -12.58 -4.38 13.91
CA GLU A 265 -11.17 -4.01 13.90
C GLU A 265 -10.25 -5.19 13.61
N TRP A 266 -9.23 -4.92 12.78
CA TRP A 266 -8.08 -5.81 12.63
C TRP A 266 -7.17 -5.70 13.85
N ILE A 267 -7.13 -6.75 14.66
CA ILE A 267 -6.33 -6.85 15.88
C ILE A 267 -5.06 -7.63 15.57
N PRO A 268 -3.87 -7.12 15.95
CA PRO A 268 -2.64 -7.89 15.84
C PRO A 268 -2.77 -9.19 16.64
N VAL A 269 -2.56 -10.33 15.98
CA VAL A 269 -2.42 -11.60 16.69
C VAL A 269 -1.09 -11.52 17.43
N LYS A 270 -1.11 -11.69 18.76
CA LYS A 270 0.14 -11.84 19.51
C LYS A 270 0.85 -13.04 18.92
N GLN A 271 1.95 -12.78 18.21
CA GLN A 271 2.91 -13.84 17.97
C GLN A 271 3.47 -14.17 19.35
N ASP A 272 2.99 -15.27 19.93
CA ASP A 272 3.79 -15.96 20.93
C ASP A 272 5.08 -16.32 20.19
N ILE A 273 6.10 -15.49 20.40
CA ILE A 273 7.46 -15.90 20.16
C ILE A 273 7.58 -17.09 21.10
N GLN A 274 7.39 -18.29 20.56
CA GLN A 274 8.02 -19.45 21.13
C GLN A 274 9.51 -19.11 21.03
N ILE A 275 10.03 -18.47 22.08
CA ILE A 275 11.41 -18.65 22.46
C ILE A 275 11.53 -20.17 22.39
N PRO A 276 12.39 -20.73 21.51
CA PRO A 276 12.61 -22.15 21.53
C PRO A 276 12.93 -22.47 22.98
N MET A 277 11.99 -23.10 23.70
CA MET A 277 12.31 -23.65 24.99
C MET A 277 13.49 -24.54 24.69
N GLU A 278 14.64 -24.24 25.29
CA GLU A 278 15.72 -25.22 25.34
C GLU A 278 15.04 -26.54 25.71
N PRO A 279 15.10 -27.57 24.86
CA PRO A 279 14.47 -28.82 25.18
C PRO A 279 15.02 -29.27 26.53
N PRO A 280 14.16 -29.76 27.46
CA PRO A 280 14.65 -30.36 28.69
C PRO A 280 15.71 -31.36 28.30
N LYS A 281 16.91 -31.23 28.87
CA LYS A 281 18.13 -31.99 28.52
C LYS A 281 17.82 -33.48 28.46
N ALA A 282 17.38 -33.95 27.29
CA ALA A 282 17.04 -35.33 27.04
C ALA A 282 18.37 -36.07 26.81
N ALA A 283 18.54 -37.18 27.53
CA ALA A 283 19.69 -38.05 27.37
C ALA A 283 19.90 -38.40 25.89
N GLN A 284 21.13 -38.21 25.40
CA GLN A 284 21.49 -38.50 24.02
C GLN A 284 21.15 -39.95 23.67
N PRO A 285 20.47 -40.23 22.53
CA PRO A 285 20.37 -41.58 22.02
C PRO A 285 21.75 -42.06 21.51
N PRO A 286 22.04 -43.38 21.55
CA PRO A 286 23.35 -43.90 21.19
C PRO A 286 23.67 -43.69 19.70
N PRO A 287 24.97 -43.58 19.35
CA PRO A 287 25.40 -43.30 17.99
C PRO A 287 25.01 -44.42 17.02
N LYS A 288 24.49 -44.04 15.83
CA LYS A 288 24.17 -44.94 14.71
C LYS A 288 25.45 -45.60 14.16
N THR A 289 25.37 -46.89 13.84
CA THR A 289 26.47 -47.70 13.32
C THR A 289 26.85 -47.32 11.88
N GLU A 290 28.13 -47.49 11.53
CA GLU A 290 28.72 -47.14 10.23
C GLU A 290 28.01 -47.78 9.03
N ALA A 291 27.38 -48.94 9.21
CA ALA A 291 26.59 -49.61 8.19
C ALA A 291 25.39 -48.77 7.70
N GLN A 292 24.74 -48.03 8.61
CA GLN A 292 23.58 -47.19 8.26
C GLN A 292 23.98 -45.92 7.50
N LYS A 293 25.15 -45.35 7.81
CA LYS A 293 25.71 -44.22 7.04
C LYS A 293 26.20 -44.64 5.65
N ALA A 294 26.74 -45.86 5.53
CA ALA A 294 27.19 -46.38 4.24
C ALA A 294 26.01 -46.64 3.28
N GLU A 295 24.86 -47.08 3.79
CA GLU A 295 23.67 -47.37 2.97
C GLU A 295 23.01 -46.10 2.43
N GLU A 296 22.87 -45.04 3.25
CA GLU A 296 22.40 -43.72 2.80
C GLU A 296 23.33 -43.09 1.75
N THR A 297 24.64 -43.23 1.93
CA THR A 297 25.62 -42.69 0.97
C THR A 297 25.56 -43.41 -0.38
N LYS A 298 25.30 -44.73 -0.35
CA LYS A 298 25.14 -45.54 -1.56
C LYS A 298 23.84 -45.20 -2.31
N GLN A 299 22.75 -44.97 -1.59
CA GLN A 299 21.47 -44.54 -2.15
C GLN A 299 21.54 -43.12 -2.74
N ALA A 300 22.25 -42.20 -2.10
CA ALA A 300 22.48 -40.85 -2.63
C ALA A 300 23.32 -40.87 -3.92
N ALA A 301 24.35 -41.72 -3.99
CA ALA A 301 25.17 -41.88 -5.19
C ALA A 301 24.40 -42.52 -6.36
N GLU A 302 23.52 -43.49 -6.07
CA GLU A 302 22.69 -44.13 -7.09
C GLU A 302 21.63 -43.17 -7.66
N ASN A 303 21.06 -42.32 -6.81
CA ASN A 303 20.11 -41.28 -7.24
C ASN A 303 20.79 -40.18 -8.08
N ALA A 304 22.03 -39.80 -7.73
CA ALA A 304 22.81 -38.85 -8.52
C ALA A 304 23.15 -39.40 -9.92
N LYS A 305 23.48 -40.70 -10.02
CA LYS A 305 23.76 -41.36 -11.29
C LYS A 305 22.52 -41.44 -12.20
N LYS A 306 21.36 -41.76 -11.64
CA LYS A 306 20.07 -41.76 -12.38
C LYS A 306 19.72 -40.36 -12.91
N LEU A 307 20.04 -39.31 -12.17
CA LEU A 307 19.80 -37.93 -12.60
C LEU A 307 20.73 -37.52 -13.74
N GLU A 308 21.97 -37.99 -13.76
CA GLU A 308 22.92 -37.73 -14.87
C GLU A 308 22.54 -38.50 -16.15
N GLU A 309 22.10 -39.75 -16.02
CA GLU A 309 21.59 -40.56 -17.13
C GLU A 309 20.32 -39.95 -17.74
N ALA A 310 19.42 -39.41 -16.91
CA ALA A 310 18.23 -38.70 -17.37
C ALA A 310 18.56 -37.40 -18.12
N LYS A 311 19.61 -36.68 -17.71
CA LYS A 311 20.10 -35.48 -18.42
C LYS A 311 20.70 -35.81 -19.78
N LYS A 312 21.54 -36.86 -19.87
CA LYS A 312 22.09 -37.32 -21.15
C LYS A 312 21.02 -37.79 -22.13
N ALA A 313 19.99 -38.49 -21.65
CA ALA A 313 18.86 -38.92 -22.48
C ALA A 313 18.03 -37.73 -23.00
N ALA A 314 17.89 -36.66 -22.21
CA ALA A 314 17.21 -35.44 -22.63
C ALA A 314 18.01 -34.68 -23.70
N ASP A 315 19.34 -34.60 -23.55
CA ASP A 315 20.22 -33.95 -24.51
C ASP A 315 20.26 -34.69 -25.85
N GLU A 316 20.30 -36.04 -25.83
CA GLU A 316 20.20 -36.86 -27.05
C GLU A 316 18.85 -36.72 -27.75
N ALA A 317 17.75 -36.60 -26.99
CA ALA A 317 16.42 -36.36 -27.56
C ALA A 317 16.31 -34.99 -28.24
N ILE A 318 16.96 -33.97 -27.67
CA ILE A 318 17.05 -32.63 -28.24
C ILE A 318 17.87 -32.62 -29.53
N ASP A 319 18.99 -33.35 -29.56
CA ASP A 319 19.84 -33.45 -30.76
C ASP A 319 19.19 -34.28 -31.89
N LYS A 320 18.37 -35.28 -31.53
CA LYS A 320 17.58 -36.05 -32.49
C LYS A 320 16.43 -35.23 -33.07
N ALA A 321 15.79 -34.38 -32.27
CA ALA A 321 14.77 -33.44 -32.72
C ALA A 321 15.32 -32.35 -33.65
N LYS A 322 16.58 -31.95 -33.48
CA LYS A 322 17.26 -30.99 -34.38
C LYS A 322 17.65 -31.54 -35.75
N LYS A 323 17.68 -32.87 -35.94
CA LYS A 323 18.03 -33.53 -37.22
C LYS A 323 16.83 -33.90 -38.10
N GLN A 324 15.61 -33.70 -37.64
CA GLN A 324 14.39 -33.96 -38.43
C GLN A 324 13.61 -32.65 -38.62
N GLU A 325 13.96 -31.87 -39.65
CA GLU A 325 13.02 -30.87 -40.17
C GLU A 325 12.00 -31.55 -41.08
N GLY A 326 10.73 -31.48 -40.67
CA GLY A 326 9.58 -31.91 -41.47
C GLY A 326 8.25 -31.69 -40.74
N ALA A 327 7.61 -30.55 -41.05
CA ALA A 327 6.22 -30.15 -40.82
C ALA A 327 5.87 -29.33 -39.55
N GLN A 328 5.53 -28.06 -39.80
CA GLN A 328 4.87 -27.08 -38.92
C GLN A 328 3.67 -27.69 -38.17
N LYS A 329 3.88 -28.12 -36.92
CA LYS A 329 2.90 -28.14 -35.82
C LYS A 329 3.49 -28.55 -34.48
N ALA A 330 4.70 -29.14 -34.46
CA ALA A 330 5.41 -29.53 -33.24
C ALA A 330 6.34 -28.45 -32.66
N SER A 331 6.56 -27.32 -33.35
CA SER A 331 7.48 -26.26 -32.90
C SER A 331 6.91 -25.40 -31.77
N ASP A 332 5.61 -25.12 -31.78
CA ASP A 332 5.03 -24.11 -30.89
C ASP A 332 4.82 -24.66 -29.46
N GLU A 333 4.41 -25.92 -29.32
CA GLU A 333 4.32 -26.60 -28.03
C GLU A 333 5.70 -26.84 -27.40
N ALA A 334 6.73 -27.12 -28.22
CA ALA A 334 8.10 -27.30 -27.73
C ALA A 334 8.71 -25.98 -27.23
N ILE A 335 8.44 -24.86 -27.92
CA ILE A 335 8.88 -23.52 -27.53
C ILE A 335 8.14 -23.04 -26.28
N GLU A 336 6.84 -23.31 -26.14
CA GLU A 336 6.08 -22.96 -24.93
C GLU A 336 6.55 -23.77 -23.71
N LYS A 337 6.84 -25.06 -23.89
CA LYS A 337 7.35 -25.93 -22.83
C LYS A 337 8.77 -25.53 -22.42
N ALA A 338 9.62 -25.13 -23.36
CA ALA A 338 10.95 -24.59 -23.08
C ALA A 338 10.88 -23.25 -22.31
N LYS A 339 9.99 -22.32 -22.70
CA LYS A 339 9.76 -21.07 -21.98
C LYS A 339 9.21 -21.27 -20.56
N LYS A 340 8.33 -22.26 -20.36
CA LYS A 340 7.84 -22.64 -19.02
C LYS A 340 8.95 -23.23 -18.16
N LEU A 341 9.85 -24.03 -18.74
CA LEU A 341 11.00 -24.61 -18.02
C LEU A 341 12.06 -23.55 -17.70
N GLU A 342 12.31 -22.59 -18.60
CA GLU A 342 13.24 -21.48 -18.37
C GLU A 342 12.68 -20.48 -17.33
N GLY A 343 11.37 -20.24 -17.33
CA GLY A 343 10.68 -19.48 -16.28
C GLY A 343 10.71 -20.18 -14.92
N ALA A 344 10.55 -21.51 -14.88
CA ALA A 344 10.67 -22.29 -13.64
C ALA A 344 12.10 -22.34 -13.10
N GLN A 345 13.10 -22.40 -13.99
CA GLN A 345 14.52 -22.33 -13.64
C GLN A 345 14.87 -20.96 -13.03
N LYS A 346 14.42 -19.87 -13.66
CA LYS A 346 14.65 -18.51 -13.18
C LYS A 346 13.98 -18.23 -11.84
N ALA A 347 12.75 -18.74 -11.64
CA ALA A 347 12.06 -18.65 -10.35
C ALA A 347 12.74 -19.47 -9.24
N SER A 348 13.32 -20.63 -9.58
CA SER A 348 14.11 -21.45 -8.65
C SER A 348 15.42 -20.74 -8.26
N ASP A 349 16.11 -20.13 -9.22
CA ASP A 349 17.37 -19.43 -8.96
C ASP A 349 17.15 -18.15 -8.12
N GLU A 350 16.07 -17.39 -8.39
CA GLU A 350 15.65 -16.24 -7.56
C GLU A 350 15.26 -16.66 -6.14
N ALA A 351 14.59 -17.81 -5.97
CA ALA A 351 14.25 -18.34 -4.65
C ALA A 351 15.50 -18.77 -3.85
N ILE A 352 16.49 -19.36 -4.51
CA ILE A 352 17.77 -19.74 -3.89
C ILE A 352 18.57 -18.50 -3.49
N GLU A 353 18.58 -17.45 -4.33
CA GLU A 353 19.26 -16.19 -3.98
C GLU A 353 18.58 -15.47 -2.81
N LYS A 354 17.23 -15.47 -2.78
CA LYS A 354 16.45 -14.88 -1.68
C LYS A 354 16.67 -15.65 -0.36
N ALA A 355 16.78 -16.97 -0.43
CA ALA A 355 17.10 -17.81 0.74
C ALA A 355 18.52 -17.54 1.27
N LYS A 356 19.52 -17.38 0.39
CA LYS A 356 20.89 -17.02 0.79
C LYS A 356 20.96 -15.64 1.46
N LYS A 357 20.28 -14.63 0.90
CA LYS A 357 20.20 -13.28 1.50
C LYS A 357 19.51 -13.29 2.86
N LEU A 358 18.50 -14.14 3.04
CA LEU A 358 17.82 -14.31 4.32
C LEU A 358 18.74 -14.99 5.36
N GLU A 359 19.53 -15.99 4.96
CA GLU A 359 20.50 -16.66 5.83
C GLU A 359 21.65 -15.71 6.24
N GLU A 360 22.14 -14.87 5.32
CA GLU A 360 23.14 -13.83 5.60
C GLU A 360 22.60 -12.74 6.55
N ALA A 361 21.34 -12.31 6.37
CA ALA A 361 20.68 -11.36 7.27
C ALA A 361 20.47 -11.95 8.68
N GLN A 362 20.17 -13.24 8.77
CA GLN A 362 20.05 -13.95 10.04
C GLN A 362 21.40 -14.07 10.76
N LYS A 363 22.49 -14.40 10.05
CA LYS A 363 23.85 -14.43 10.61
C LYS A 363 24.30 -13.04 11.09
N ALA A 364 24.04 -11.99 10.32
CA ALA A 364 24.34 -10.61 10.73
C ALA A 364 23.56 -10.19 11.99
N THR A 365 22.33 -10.68 12.14
CA THR A 365 21.49 -10.41 13.31
C THR A 365 21.95 -11.16 14.56
N GLU A 366 22.42 -12.40 14.40
CA GLU A 366 23.05 -13.20 15.47
C GLU A 366 24.36 -12.54 15.94
N GLU A 367 25.23 -12.13 15.02
CA GLU A 367 26.48 -11.43 15.34
C GLU A 367 26.24 -10.09 16.05
N ALA A 368 25.20 -9.35 15.66
CA ALA A 368 24.81 -8.11 16.32
C ALA A 368 24.30 -8.33 17.75
N LYS A 369 23.52 -9.41 17.98
CA LYS A 369 23.06 -9.81 19.32
C LYS A 369 24.22 -10.23 20.22
N GLU A 370 25.22 -10.92 19.66
CA GLU A 370 26.38 -11.38 20.42
C GLU A 370 27.30 -10.21 20.80
N LYS A 371 27.50 -9.24 19.89
CA LYS A 371 28.20 -7.98 20.19
C LYS A 371 27.46 -7.16 21.26
N SER A 372 26.13 -7.12 21.21
CA SER A 372 25.32 -6.42 22.23
C SER A 372 25.40 -7.09 23.62
N LYS A 373 25.46 -8.43 23.69
CA LYS A 373 25.66 -9.16 24.94
C LYS A 373 27.06 -8.94 25.52
N GLN A 374 28.09 -8.91 24.66
CA GLN A 374 29.46 -8.63 25.10
C GLN A 374 29.65 -7.18 25.58
N GLN A 375 28.92 -6.22 25.00
CA GLN A 375 28.92 -4.83 25.47
C GLN A 375 28.21 -4.70 26.83
N ALA A 376 27.04 -5.33 27.00
CA ALA A 376 26.32 -5.34 28.28
C ALA A 376 27.12 -6.01 29.42
N ALA A 377 27.93 -7.03 29.10
CA ALA A 377 28.82 -7.68 30.06
C ALA A 377 30.02 -6.81 30.47
N LYS A 378 30.49 -5.92 29.58
CA LYS A 378 31.55 -4.94 29.88
C LYS A 378 31.03 -3.78 30.73
N ASP A 379 29.82 -3.32 30.46
CA ASP A 379 29.19 -2.22 31.21
C ASP A 379 28.81 -2.66 32.65
N ALA A 380 28.56 -3.96 32.87
CA ALA A 380 28.28 -4.53 34.19
C ALA A 380 29.53 -4.72 35.08
N GLN A 381 30.75 -4.60 34.54
CA GLN A 381 32.01 -4.74 35.29
C GLN A 381 32.63 -3.42 35.76
N GLN A 382 31.97 -2.27 35.52
CA GLN A 382 32.52 -0.94 35.85
C GLN A 382 31.83 -0.18 37.00
N ASN A 383 30.81 -0.73 37.66
CA ASN A 383 30.11 -0.04 38.76
C ASN A 383 30.07 -0.88 40.05
N ASP A 384 31.21 -0.93 40.75
CA ASP A 384 31.29 -1.35 42.16
C ASP A 384 31.76 -0.16 43.01
N THR A 385 30.83 0.63 43.56
CA THR A 385 31.04 1.35 44.84
C THR A 385 29.68 1.74 45.45
N PRO A 386 29.39 1.40 46.72
CA PRO A 386 28.14 1.77 47.38
C PRO A 386 28.28 3.08 48.19
N PRO A 387 27.17 3.76 48.51
CA PRO A 387 27.11 4.38 49.83
C PRO A 387 25.84 4.10 50.64
N VAL A 388 26.04 4.34 51.93
CA VAL A 388 25.27 3.97 53.12
C VAL A 388 24.11 4.95 53.42
N SER A 389 22.99 4.35 53.84
CA SER A 389 21.95 4.78 54.81
C SER A 389 21.93 6.21 55.39
N LYS A 390 20.73 6.84 55.38
CA LYS A 390 20.03 7.42 56.56
C LYS A 390 18.58 7.84 56.24
N GLN A 391 17.63 7.47 57.10
CA GLN A 391 16.22 7.92 57.20
C GLN A 391 16.08 8.95 58.36
N PRO A 392 14.89 9.52 58.69
CA PRO A 392 13.81 10.12 57.87
C PRO A 392 13.29 11.48 58.45
N ALA A 393 12.47 12.26 57.72
CA ALA A 393 11.50 13.20 58.32
C ALA A 393 10.47 13.82 57.33
N LYS A 394 9.20 13.76 57.78
CA LYS A 394 8.05 14.67 57.60
C LYS A 394 7.15 14.59 56.35
N GLU A 395 5.89 14.27 56.68
CA GLU A 395 4.64 14.46 55.95
C GLU A 395 4.38 15.95 55.66
N GLU A 396 3.90 16.25 54.45
CA GLU A 396 2.99 17.36 54.21
C GLU A 396 2.03 16.99 53.07
N GLN A 397 0.74 17.15 53.35
CA GLN A 397 -0.40 16.84 52.49
C GLN A 397 -0.59 17.94 51.45
N HIS A 398 -0.76 17.60 50.17
CA HIS A 398 -1.33 18.50 49.16
C HIS A 398 -2.40 17.81 48.29
N GLN A 399 -3.52 18.51 48.16
CA GLN A 399 -4.77 18.14 47.47
C GLN A 399 -4.64 18.17 45.94
N PRO A 400 -5.53 17.50 45.18
CA PRO A 400 -5.48 17.46 43.72
C PRO A 400 -6.09 18.72 43.10
N ILE A 401 -5.40 19.30 42.11
CA ILE A 401 -5.87 20.41 41.28
C ILE A 401 -6.79 19.85 40.19
N SER A 402 -8.02 20.35 40.12
CA SER A 402 -9.02 20.06 39.09
C SER A 402 -8.73 20.81 37.79
N HIS A 403 -8.78 20.09 36.67
CA HIS A 403 -8.82 20.66 35.32
C HIS A 403 -10.17 21.35 35.06
N ASP A 404 -10.13 22.62 34.70
CA ASP A 404 -11.28 23.36 34.18
C ASP A 404 -11.33 23.16 32.65
N ALA A 405 -12.29 22.34 32.20
CA ALA A 405 -12.66 22.22 30.79
C ALA A 405 -13.83 23.17 30.55
N SER A 406 -13.54 24.32 29.93
CA SER A 406 -14.58 25.27 29.54
C SER A 406 -15.58 24.61 28.57
N GLU A 407 -16.83 24.52 28.99
CA GLU A 407 -17.94 23.99 28.18
C GLU A 407 -18.13 24.77 26.86
N PRO A 408 -18.45 24.10 25.74
CA PRO A 408 -18.70 24.77 24.47
C PRO A 408 -19.96 25.65 24.51
N PRO A 409 -20.00 26.77 23.75
CA PRO A 409 -21.10 27.72 23.78
C PRO A 409 -22.47 27.07 23.53
N PRO A 410 -23.56 27.57 24.15
CA PRO A 410 -24.90 26.98 24.03
C PRO A 410 -25.41 26.81 22.59
N ALA A 411 -24.98 27.67 21.67
CA ALA A 411 -25.32 27.58 20.25
C ALA A 411 -24.66 26.38 19.55
N GLN A 412 -23.45 26.01 19.97
CA GLN A 412 -22.69 24.88 19.42
C GLN A 412 -23.26 23.55 19.93
N ARG A 413 -23.62 23.47 21.22
CA ARG A 413 -24.36 22.33 21.80
C ARG A 413 -25.72 22.11 21.13
N ALA A 414 -26.44 23.19 20.83
CA ALA A 414 -27.72 23.10 20.13
C ALA A 414 -27.57 22.62 18.67
N ALA A 415 -26.47 22.99 18.00
CA ALA A 415 -26.17 22.51 16.66
C ALA A 415 -25.74 21.02 16.67
N GLU A 416 -24.87 20.63 17.60
CA GLU A 416 -24.42 19.25 17.78
C GLU A 416 -25.58 18.30 18.12
N ASN A 417 -26.49 18.72 19.02
CA ASN A 417 -27.68 17.92 19.35
C ASN A 417 -28.66 17.79 18.16
N LYS A 418 -28.78 18.82 17.31
CA LYS A 418 -29.58 18.73 16.07
C LYS A 418 -28.97 17.77 15.06
N ILE A 419 -27.64 17.76 14.93
CA ILE A 419 -26.92 16.85 14.04
C ILE A 419 -27.04 15.41 14.55
N PHE A 420 -26.86 15.19 15.85
CA PHE A 420 -26.98 13.87 16.47
C PHE A 420 -28.40 13.29 16.32
N THR A 421 -29.43 14.09 16.59
CA THR A 421 -30.83 13.64 16.42
C THR A 421 -31.22 13.41 14.95
N ALA A 422 -30.62 14.14 14.00
CA ALA A 422 -30.79 13.87 12.57
C ALA A 422 -30.09 12.57 12.15
N ALA A 423 -28.89 12.30 12.67
CA ALA A 423 -28.15 11.07 12.43
C ALA A 423 -28.88 9.84 12.99
N GLU A 424 -29.44 9.92 14.21
CA GLU A 424 -30.25 8.85 14.79
C GLU A 424 -31.52 8.57 13.98
N LYS A 425 -32.22 9.60 13.50
CA LYS A 425 -33.38 9.43 12.62
C LYS A 425 -33.01 8.76 11.30
N LYS A 426 -31.86 9.11 10.72
CA LYS A 426 -31.35 8.49 9.49
C LYS A 426 -30.97 7.03 9.73
N ALA A 427 -30.29 6.71 10.83
CA ALA A 427 -29.94 5.36 11.23
C ALA A 427 -31.17 4.46 11.42
N LYS A 428 -32.21 4.95 12.12
CA LYS A 428 -33.48 4.21 12.29
C LYS A 428 -34.20 3.96 10.96
N LYS A 429 -34.11 4.89 9.99
CA LYS A 429 -34.70 4.72 8.66
C LYS A 429 -33.95 3.67 7.84
N VAL A 430 -32.62 3.62 7.95
CA VAL A 430 -31.77 2.61 7.30
C VAL A 430 -32.05 1.22 7.89
N GLN A 431 -32.08 1.11 9.22
CA GLN A 431 -32.38 -0.15 9.91
C GLN A 431 -33.75 -0.72 9.50
N LYS A 432 -34.78 0.13 9.43
CA LYS A 432 -36.12 -0.28 8.97
C LYS A 432 -36.15 -0.71 7.50
N ALA A 433 -35.34 -0.09 6.64
CA ALA A 433 -35.22 -0.48 5.24
C ALA A 433 -34.51 -1.83 5.09
N GLU A 434 -33.50 -2.09 5.92
CA GLU A 434 -32.74 -3.34 5.92
C GLU A 434 -33.57 -4.51 6.47
N GLU A 435 -34.35 -4.29 7.54
CA GLU A 435 -35.31 -5.28 8.04
C GLU A 435 -36.35 -5.64 6.97
N LYS A 436 -36.85 -4.65 6.23
CA LYS A 436 -37.78 -4.90 5.12
C LYS A 436 -37.12 -5.72 4.01
N ARG A 437 -35.86 -5.42 3.65
CA ARG A 437 -35.10 -6.17 2.64
C ARG A 437 -34.94 -7.63 3.04
N LYS A 438 -34.53 -7.89 4.30
CA LYS A 438 -34.39 -9.26 4.84
C LYS A 438 -35.71 -10.03 4.83
N GLN A 439 -36.83 -9.36 5.13
CA GLN A 439 -38.16 -9.98 5.04
C GLN A 439 -38.55 -10.33 3.59
N ASP A 440 -38.22 -9.47 2.63
CA ASP A 440 -38.53 -9.71 1.23
C ASP A 440 -37.64 -10.83 0.65
N GLU A 441 -36.35 -10.87 1.00
CA GLU A 441 -35.42 -11.97 0.67
C GLU A 441 -35.91 -13.32 1.22
N GLN A 442 -36.37 -13.36 2.48
CA GLN A 442 -36.91 -14.58 3.09
C GLN A 442 -38.17 -15.07 2.37
N LYS A 443 -39.08 -14.16 1.98
CA LYS A 443 -40.28 -14.54 1.22
C LYS A 443 -39.94 -15.13 -0.14
N VAL A 444 -38.92 -14.61 -0.81
CA VAL A 444 -38.44 -15.15 -2.10
C VAL A 444 -37.82 -16.53 -1.91
N ALA A 445 -37.03 -16.72 -0.85
CA ALA A 445 -36.45 -18.03 -0.52
C ALA A 445 -37.54 -19.08 -0.20
N ASP A 446 -38.56 -18.71 0.58
CA ASP A 446 -39.68 -19.58 0.92
C ASP A 446 -40.53 -19.93 -0.31
N ALA A 447 -40.74 -18.98 -1.22
CA ALA A 447 -41.45 -19.22 -2.47
C ALA A 447 -40.68 -20.18 -3.39
N ARG A 448 -39.35 -20.02 -3.48
CA ARG A 448 -38.48 -20.91 -4.26
C ARG A 448 -38.48 -22.33 -3.69
N LYS A 449 -38.40 -22.48 -2.37
CA LYS A 449 -38.45 -23.78 -1.70
C LYS A 449 -39.78 -24.52 -1.94
N LYS A 450 -40.91 -23.79 -1.88
CA LYS A 450 -42.24 -24.35 -2.23
C LYS A 450 -42.35 -24.77 -3.69
N GLN A 451 -41.67 -24.06 -4.60
CA GLN A 451 -41.66 -24.40 -6.02
C GLN A 451 -40.80 -25.65 -6.30
N GLU A 452 -39.66 -25.78 -5.61
CA GLU A 452 -38.79 -26.97 -5.70
C GLU A 452 -39.46 -28.22 -5.09
N GLU A 453 -40.21 -28.09 -4.00
CA GLU A 453 -41.00 -29.19 -3.43
C GLU A 453 -42.14 -29.64 -4.35
N LYS A 454 -42.80 -28.71 -5.06
CA LYS A 454 -43.81 -29.02 -6.08
C LYS A 454 -43.27 -29.70 -7.35
N MET A 455 -41.97 -29.60 -7.64
CA MET A 455 -41.36 -30.29 -8.77
C MET A 455 -40.82 -31.67 -8.41
N LYS A 456 -40.80 -32.03 -7.12
CA LYS A 456 -40.28 -33.32 -6.61
C LYS A 456 -41.37 -34.30 -6.15
N GLY A 457 -42.63 -33.88 -6.12
CA GLY A 457 -43.81 -34.74 -5.91
C GLY A 457 -44.69 -34.70 -7.13
#